data_AF-A0A8H5I5V9-F1
#
_entry.id   AF-A0A8H5I5V9-F1
#
_cell.length_a   1.000
_cell.length_b   1.000
_cell.length_c   1.000
_cell.angle_alpha   90.00
_cell.angle_beta   90.00
_cell.angle_gamma   90.00
#
_symmetry.space_group_name_H-M   'P 1'
#
loop_
_entity.id
_entity.type
_entity.pdbx_description
1 polymer ?
#
loop_
_entity_poly.entity_id
_entity_poly.type
_entity_poly.pdbx_seq_one_letter_code
_entity_poly.pdbx_strand_id
1 'polypeptide(L)'
;MTSTQAFKDLPRDVAAVDVRGMTYVFFVNSNHQLCYLQSPEDETDDYEPKLVKSKDGDLKVKCGSRQIAAVSWEGENRQIEIRIYVIAAEKGQCENKGYIQEVAFSSSSGWEHGIFGFKEDARQYVDKDASLTASIHNWGDKTDIRVFASGKGQNGRPKITMHQYSYGHEKWLPTVISNKVSDW
;
A
#
# COMPACT_ATOMS: atom_id res chain seq x y z
N MET A 1 3.07 18.10 19.74
CA MET A 1 4.15 17.11 19.93
C MET A 1 5.03 17.13 18.69
N THR A 2 6.33 17.32 18.88
CA THR A 2 7.31 17.78 17.89
C THR A 2 7.66 16.72 16.85
N SER A 3 7.71 17.13 15.57
CA SER A 3 8.02 16.30 14.38
C SER A 3 9.32 15.48 14.49
N THR A 4 10.24 15.90 15.36
CA THR A 4 11.55 15.28 15.57
C THR A 4 11.53 13.92 16.26
N GLN A 5 10.42 13.49 16.88
CA GLN A 5 10.31 12.12 17.45
C GLN A 5 9.82 11.07 16.45
N ALA A 6 9.11 11.48 15.40
CA ALA A 6 8.48 10.56 14.44
C ALA A 6 9.50 9.75 13.60
N PHE A 7 10.73 10.25 13.47
CA PHE A 7 11.79 9.69 12.63
C PHE A 7 13.03 9.25 13.44
N LYS A 8 12.89 9.04 14.76
CA LYS A 8 14.02 8.60 15.61
C LYS A 8 14.32 7.11 15.52
N ASP A 9 13.31 6.33 15.20
CA ASP A 9 13.44 4.88 15.06
C ASP A 9 13.63 4.50 13.59
N LEU A 10 14.16 3.29 13.37
CA LEU A 10 14.29 2.74 12.02
C LEU A 10 12.93 2.73 11.31
N PRO A 11 12.87 3.15 10.03
CA PRO A 11 11.67 3.05 9.23
C PRO A 11 11.23 1.59 9.16
N ARG A 12 9.92 1.38 9.31
CA ARG A 12 9.34 0.03 9.28
C ARG A 12 8.85 -0.27 7.88
N ASP A 13 9.46 -1.29 7.31
CA ASP A 13 9.21 -1.76 5.95
C ASP A 13 9.40 -0.68 4.88
N VAL A 14 9.77 -1.10 3.68
CA VAL A 14 10.14 -0.18 2.62
C VAL A 14 9.64 -0.73 1.29
N ALA A 15 8.87 0.09 0.57
CA ALA A 15 8.51 -0.17 -0.82
C ALA A 15 8.99 1.01 -1.66
N ALA A 16 9.54 0.74 -2.84
CA ALA A 16 9.96 1.78 -3.76
C ALA A 16 9.28 1.58 -5.11
N VAL A 17 9.02 2.69 -5.80
CA VAL A 17 8.55 2.70 -7.18
C VAL A 17 9.30 3.75 -7.97
N ASP A 18 9.56 3.45 -9.23
CA ASP A 18 10.13 4.39 -10.20
C ASP A 18 9.08 4.71 -11.25
N VAL A 19 8.90 6.00 -11.54
CA VAL A 19 7.93 6.46 -12.53
C VAL A 19 8.36 7.81 -13.09
N ARG A 20 8.44 7.91 -14.42
CA ARG A 20 8.84 9.12 -15.14
C ARG A 20 10.16 9.75 -14.65
N GLY A 21 11.14 8.91 -14.31
CA GLY A 21 12.45 9.37 -13.82
C GLY A 21 12.45 9.85 -12.37
N MET A 22 11.33 9.70 -11.66
CA MET A 22 11.21 10.00 -10.24
C MET A 22 11.13 8.70 -9.44
N THR A 23 11.91 8.62 -8.36
CA THR A 23 11.86 7.53 -7.40
C THR A 23 11.05 7.95 -6.18
N TYR A 24 10.09 7.13 -5.78
CA TYR A 24 9.35 7.30 -4.54
C TYR A 24 9.63 6.13 -3.61
N VAL A 25 10.01 6.41 -2.37
CA VAL A 25 10.29 5.39 -1.34
C VAL A 25 9.30 5.55 -0.21
N PHE A 26 8.45 4.55 0.00
CA PHE A 26 7.41 4.51 1.01
C PHE A 26 7.87 3.74 2.24
N PHE A 27 7.53 4.26 3.42
CA PHE A 27 7.87 3.64 4.69
C PHE A 27 6.90 4.04 5.79
N VAL A 28 6.91 3.31 6.91
CA VAL A 28 6.12 3.65 8.10
C VAL A 28 7.02 4.18 9.21
N ASN A 29 6.65 5.34 9.76
CA ASN A 29 7.40 6.01 10.82
C ASN A 29 7.06 5.46 12.22
N SER A 30 7.73 5.97 13.27
CA SER A 30 7.52 5.48 14.65
C SER A 30 6.12 5.75 15.20
N ASN A 31 5.40 6.72 14.63
CA ASN A 31 4.01 7.07 14.97
C ASN A 31 2.95 6.26 14.18
N HIS A 32 3.38 5.21 13.46
CA HIS A 32 2.54 4.36 12.64
C HIS A 32 1.83 5.11 11.50
N GLN A 33 2.50 6.12 10.94
CA GLN A 33 2.01 6.89 9.79
C GLN A 33 2.78 6.50 8.54
N LEU A 34 2.06 6.42 7.42
CA LEU A 34 2.66 6.22 6.11
C LEU A 34 3.38 7.50 5.67
N CYS A 35 4.63 7.35 5.27
CA CYS A 35 5.51 8.41 4.82
C CYS A 35 6.09 8.05 3.46
N TYR A 36 6.62 9.06 2.77
CA TYR A 36 7.37 8.86 1.54
C TYR A 36 8.57 9.79 1.45
N LEU A 37 9.58 9.30 0.76
CA LEU A 37 10.67 10.08 0.19
C LEU A 37 10.39 10.22 -1.31
N GLN A 38 10.75 11.35 -1.90
CA GLN A 38 10.68 11.58 -3.34
C GLN A 38 12.06 12.02 -3.81
N SER A 39 12.52 11.47 -4.94
CA SER A 39 13.77 11.90 -5.54
C SER A 39 13.74 13.41 -5.81
N PRO A 40 14.80 14.14 -5.46
CA PRO A 40 14.92 15.55 -5.81
C PRO A 40 14.94 15.72 -7.34
N GLU A 41 14.39 16.84 -7.82
CA GLU A 41 14.40 17.21 -9.24
C GLU A 41 15.70 17.94 -9.64
N ASP A 42 16.47 18.40 -8.65
CA ASP A 42 17.71 19.18 -8.80
C ASP A 42 18.98 18.35 -8.47
N GLU A 43 20.16 18.94 -8.61
CA GLU A 43 21.48 18.31 -8.37
C GLU A 43 21.79 17.93 -6.90
N THR A 44 20.80 17.96 -6.00
CA THR A 44 21.01 17.50 -4.62
C THR A 44 20.70 16.01 -4.54
N ASP A 45 21.50 15.21 -3.82
CA ASP A 45 21.20 13.79 -3.61
C ASP A 45 20.24 13.53 -2.41
N ASP A 46 19.81 14.59 -1.73
CA ASP A 46 19.07 14.48 -0.47
C ASP A 46 17.56 14.35 -0.67
N TYR A 47 16.99 13.28 -0.10
CA TYR A 47 15.56 13.02 -0.09
C TYR A 47 14.93 13.52 1.22
N GLU A 48 13.91 14.39 1.13
CA GLU A 48 13.19 14.85 2.32
C GLU A 48 11.96 13.99 2.65
N PRO A 49 11.76 13.60 3.93
CA PRO A 49 10.60 12.83 4.34
C PRO A 49 9.33 13.66 4.39
N LYS A 50 8.29 13.14 3.73
CA LYS A 50 6.94 13.72 3.67
C LYS A 50 5.93 12.73 4.24
N LEU A 51 4.92 13.25 4.94
CA LEU A 51 3.76 12.45 5.35
C LEU A 51 2.82 12.26 4.15
N VAL A 52 2.32 11.04 3.99
CA VAL A 52 1.15 10.80 3.13
C VAL A 52 -0.08 11.32 3.88
N LYS A 53 -0.66 12.42 3.38
CA LYS A 53 -1.84 13.05 3.96
C LYS A 53 -3.01 12.93 3.01
N SER A 54 -4.03 12.15 3.38
CA SER A 54 -5.30 12.14 2.67
C SER A 54 -6.18 13.30 3.16
N LYS A 55 -7.14 13.74 2.34
CA LYS A 55 -8.12 14.76 2.74
C LYS A 55 -9.08 14.27 3.84
N ASP A 56 -9.36 12.98 3.89
CA ASP A 56 -10.36 12.39 4.80
C ASP A 56 -9.76 11.94 6.15
N GLY A 57 -8.47 12.23 6.38
CA GLY A 57 -7.79 12.00 7.64
C GLY A 57 -6.49 11.22 7.52
N ASP A 58 -5.80 11.09 8.65
CA ASP A 58 -4.54 10.37 8.75
C ASP A 58 -4.79 8.86 8.77
N LEU A 59 -4.23 8.13 7.80
CA LEU A 59 -4.21 6.67 7.83
C LEU A 59 -3.25 6.19 8.92
N LYS A 60 -3.79 5.42 9.88
CA LYS A 60 -2.99 4.72 10.89
C LYS A 60 -2.72 3.29 10.45
N VAL A 61 -1.45 3.02 10.15
CA VAL A 61 -0.96 1.67 9.88
C VAL A 61 -0.98 0.87 11.18
N LYS A 62 -1.34 -0.40 11.12
CA LYS A 62 -1.42 -1.27 12.29
C LYS A 62 -0.03 -1.42 12.95
N CYS A 63 0.04 -1.29 14.27
CA CYS A 63 1.29 -1.51 15.00
C CYS A 63 1.86 -2.90 14.70
N GLY A 64 3.17 -2.96 14.46
CA GLY A 64 3.87 -4.20 14.18
C GLY A 64 3.68 -4.71 12.74
N SER A 65 2.81 -4.08 11.95
CA SER A 65 2.79 -4.26 10.50
C SER A 65 4.16 -3.90 9.92
N ARG A 66 4.66 -4.77 9.04
CA ARG A 66 5.87 -4.59 8.24
C ARG A 66 5.54 -4.95 6.79
N GLN A 67 4.39 -4.44 6.33
CA GLN A 67 3.85 -4.76 5.03
C GLN A 67 3.36 -3.50 4.31
N ILE A 68 4.13 -3.09 3.32
CA ILE A 68 3.88 -2.03 2.35
C ILE A 68 4.14 -2.66 0.99
N ALA A 69 3.17 -2.52 0.09
CA ALA A 69 3.37 -2.79 -1.32
C ALA A 69 3.02 -1.53 -2.10
N ALA A 70 3.73 -1.25 -3.18
CA ALA A 70 3.46 -0.10 -4.02
C ALA A 70 3.60 -0.47 -5.49
N VAL A 71 2.79 0.16 -6.33
CA VAL A 71 2.88 0.10 -7.79
C VAL A 71 2.73 1.51 -8.35
N SER A 72 3.38 1.77 -9.47
CA SER A 72 3.28 3.03 -10.20
C SER A 72 3.04 2.79 -11.68
N TRP A 73 2.45 3.77 -12.34
CA TRP A 73 2.37 3.81 -13.80
C TRP A 73 2.18 5.23 -14.31
N GLU A 74 2.36 5.41 -15.61
CA GLU A 74 1.95 6.63 -16.31
C GLU A 74 0.49 6.47 -16.73
N GLY A 75 -0.37 7.31 -16.18
CA GLY A 75 -1.80 7.39 -16.50
C GLY A 75 -2.08 8.30 -17.69
N GLU A 76 -3.37 8.62 -17.88
CA GLU A 76 -3.80 9.54 -18.94
C GLU A 76 -3.12 10.91 -18.80
N ASN A 77 -2.86 11.57 -19.94
CA ASN A 77 -2.18 12.88 -19.99
C ASN A 77 -0.81 12.90 -19.28
N ARG A 78 -0.12 11.76 -19.24
CA ARG A 78 1.20 11.58 -18.60
C ARG A 78 1.20 11.83 -17.09
N GLN A 79 0.05 11.69 -16.45
CA GLN A 79 -0.06 11.84 -15.00
C GLN A 79 0.67 10.69 -14.31
N ILE A 80 1.34 10.99 -13.20
CA ILE A 80 1.95 9.96 -12.36
C ILE A 80 0.85 9.37 -11.49
N GLU A 81 0.66 8.06 -11.61
CA GLU A 81 -0.24 7.29 -10.78
C GLU A 81 0.55 6.36 -9.87
N ILE A 82 0.24 6.39 -8.57
CA ILE A 82 0.82 5.48 -7.58
C ILE A 82 -0.31 4.90 -6.73
N ARG A 83 -0.21 3.60 -6.41
CA ARG A 83 -1.07 2.95 -5.42
C ARG A 83 -0.20 2.28 -4.38
N ILE A 84 -0.51 2.52 -3.12
CA ILE A 84 0.18 1.95 -1.96
C ILE A 84 -0.82 1.11 -1.18
N TYR A 85 -0.41 -0.09 -0.79
CA TYR A 85 -1.18 -1.02 0.01
C TYR A 85 -0.48 -1.22 1.34
N VAL A 86 -1.21 -0.97 2.43
CA VAL A 86 -0.72 -1.14 3.79
C VAL A 86 -1.72 -1.94 4.62
N ILE A 87 -1.27 -2.48 5.75
CA ILE A 87 -2.17 -3.06 6.74
C ILE A 87 -2.63 -1.98 7.72
N ALA A 88 -3.87 -1.52 7.56
CA ALA A 88 -4.51 -0.57 8.45
C ALA A 88 -5.05 -1.26 9.71
N ALA A 89 -5.10 -0.52 10.82
CA ALA A 89 -5.72 -0.97 12.05
C ALA A 89 -7.24 -0.77 12.00
N GLU A 90 -8.02 -1.82 12.28
CA GLU A 90 -9.46 -1.67 12.49
C GLU A 90 -9.74 -0.71 13.65
N LYS A 91 -10.58 0.30 13.38
CA LYS A 91 -10.88 1.42 14.31
C LYS A 91 -9.63 2.20 14.78
N GLY A 92 -8.53 2.14 14.04
CA GLY A 92 -7.27 2.84 14.37
C GLY A 92 -6.54 2.27 15.59
N GLN A 93 -6.91 1.08 16.05
CA GLN A 93 -6.41 0.46 17.27
C GLN A 93 -5.53 -0.76 16.97
N CYS A 94 -4.37 -0.83 17.62
CA CYS A 94 -3.32 -1.79 17.27
C CYS A 94 -3.62 -3.24 17.66
N GLU A 95 -4.50 -3.44 18.64
CA GLU A 95 -5.00 -4.71 19.13
C GLU A 95 -6.04 -5.34 18.20
N ASN A 96 -6.76 -4.54 17.40
CA ASN A 96 -7.83 -5.01 16.53
C ASN A 96 -7.30 -5.69 15.27
N LYS A 97 -8.17 -6.26 14.43
CA LYS A 97 -7.72 -6.94 13.20
C LYS A 97 -7.03 -5.96 12.24
N GLY A 98 -6.10 -6.48 11.45
CA GLY A 98 -5.50 -5.76 10.34
C GLY A 98 -6.27 -6.02 9.06
N TYR A 99 -6.42 -5.00 8.22
CA TYR A 99 -6.99 -5.14 6.89
C TYR A 99 -6.16 -4.39 5.86
N ILE A 100 -6.21 -4.85 4.60
CA ILE A 100 -5.52 -4.16 3.51
C ILE A 100 -6.27 -2.87 3.19
N GLN A 101 -5.54 -1.75 3.20
CA GLN A 101 -6.03 -0.45 2.79
C GLN A 101 -5.18 0.07 1.65
N GLU A 102 -5.84 0.59 0.62
CA GLU A 102 -5.20 1.33 -0.47
C GLU A 102 -5.13 2.83 -0.17
N VAL A 103 -4.00 3.41 -0.52
CA VAL A 103 -3.80 4.85 -0.67
C VAL A 103 -3.45 5.12 -2.12
N ALA A 104 -4.13 6.06 -2.74
CA ALA A 104 -3.91 6.46 -4.11
C ALA A 104 -3.21 7.82 -4.19
N PHE A 105 -2.36 7.96 -5.20
CA PHE A 105 -1.83 9.24 -5.63
C PHE A 105 -1.99 9.40 -7.12
N SER A 106 -2.49 10.56 -7.51
CA SER A 106 -2.38 11.08 -8.86
C SER A 106 -1.65 12.42 -8.80
N SER A 107 -0.77 12.70 -9.75
CA SER A 107 -0.15 14.04 -9.86
C SER A 107 -1.18 15.17 -10.04
N SER A 108 -2.43 14.85 -10.41
CA SER A 108 -3.52 15.84 -10.55
C SER A 108 -4.31 16.09 -9.27
N SER A 109 -4.52 15.08 -8.43
CA SER A 109 -5.37 15.17 -7.23
C SER A 109 -4.59 15.13 -5.91
N GLY A 110 -3.33 14.69 -5.94
CA GLY A 110 -2.51 14.44 -4.76
C GLY A 110 -2.86 13.09 -4.12
N TRP A 111 -2.65 12.99 -2.81
CA TRP A 111 -2.91 11.77 -2.03
C TRP A 111 -4.38 11.67 -1.60
N GLU A 112 -4.98 10.50 -1.80
CA GLU A 112 -6.36 10.19 -1.42
C GLU A 112 -6.50 8.75 -0.94
N HIS A 113 -7.64 8.44 -0.31
CA HIS A 113 -7.97 7.05 -0.02
C HIS A 113 -8.31 6.30 -1.31
N GLY A 114 -7.67 5.16 -1.51
CA GLY A 114 -8.07 4.24 -2.56
C GLY A 114 -9.37 3.52 -2.22
N ILE A 115 -9.96 2.87 -3.23
CA ILE A 115 -11.24 2.16 -3.08
C ILE A 115 -11.04 0.91 -2.23
N PHE A 116 -9.87 0.27 -2.27
CA PHE A 116 -9.63 -0.98 -1.55
C PHE A 116 -9.55 -0.76 -0.04
N GLY A 117 -10.45 -1.42 0.70
CA GLY A 117 -10.47 -1.43 2.16
C GLY A 117 -10.99 -0.16 2.84
N PHE A 118 -11.26 0.91 2.09
CA PHE A 118 -11.71 2.19 2.68
C PHE A 118 -13.08 2.06 3.36
N LYS A 119 -14.05 1.45 2.65
CA LYS A 119 -15.35 1.12 3.23
C LYS A 119 -15.27 -0.17 4.03
N GLU A 120 -16.00 -0.22 5.14
CA GLU A 120 -15.97 -1.35 6.08
C GLU A 120 -16.36 -2.69 5.43
N ASP A 121 -17.36 -2.67 4.54
CA ASP A 121 -17.81 -3.83 3.77
C ASP A 121 -16.81 -4.30 2.69
N ALA A 122 -15.87 -3.43 2.30
CA ALA A 122 -14.81 -3.73 1.35
C ALA A 122 -13.51 -4.20 2.02
N ARG A 123 -13.43 -4.21 3.36
CA ARG A 123 -12.20 -4.57 4.09
C ARG A 123 -11.83 -6.03 3.89
N GLN A 124 -10.59 -6.24 3.45
CA GLN A 124 -9.98 -7.56 3.37
C GLN A 124 -9.07 -7.76 4.58
N TYR A 125 -9.55 -8.48 5.58
CA TYR A 125 -8.79 -8.78 6.78
C TYR A 125 -7.65 -9.75 6.47
N VAL A 126 -6.50 -9.52 7.09
CA VAL A 126 -5.31 -10.36 6.95
C VAL A 126 -4.96 -11.04 8.26
N ASP A 127 -4.27 -12.17 8.14
CA ASP A 127 -3.68 -12.82 9.29
C ASP A 127 -2.55 -11.99 9.90
N LYS A 128 -2.27 -12.23 11.18
CA LYS A 128 -1.08 -11.68 11.83
C LYS A 128 0.16 -12.16 11.07
N ASP A 129 1.08 -11.23 10.82
CA ASP A 129 2.36 -11.47 10.13
C ASP A 129 2.21 -11.86 8.64
N ALA A 130 1.06 -11.56 8.01
CA ALA A 130 0.91 -11.63 6.56
C ALA A 130 2.02 -10.85 5.84
N SER A 131 2.33 -11.19 4.59
CA SER A 131 3.19 -10.42 3.71
C SER A 131 2.34 -9.86 2.57
N LEU A 132 2.68 -8.67 2.08
CA LEU A 132 2.02 -8.04 0.95
C LEU A 132 3.00 -7.84 -0.20
N THR A 133 2.50 -8.01 -1.41
CA THR A 133 3.14 -7.50 -2.62
C THR A 133 2.07 -7.09 -3.61
N ALA A 134 2.41 -6.22 -4.55
CA ALA A 134 1.51 -5.75 -5.58
C ALA A 134 2.21 -5.77 -6.94
N SER A 135 1.42 -5.98 -7.98
CA SER A 135 1.88 -5.92 -9.36
C SER A 135 0.85 -5.19 -10.19
N ILE A 136 1.32 -4.55 -11.24
CA ILE A 136 0.50 -3.83 -12.20
C ILE A 136 0.77 -4.35 -13.60
N HIS A 137 -0.28 -4.40 -14.41
CA HIS A 137 -0.18 -4.53 -15.86
C HIS A 137 -0.86 -3.31 -16.47
N ASN A 138 -0.09 -2.46 -17.15
CA ASN A 138 -0.58 -1.25 -17.79
C ASN A 138 -0.42 -1.36 -19.32
N TRP A 139 -1.51 -1.17 -20.05
CA TRP A 139 -1.53 -1.15 -21.52
C TRP A 139 -1.62 0.28 -22.09
N GLY A 140 -1.60 1.30 -21.23
CA GLY A 140 -1.69 2.72 -21.61
C GLY A 140 -3.11 3.26 -21.56
N ASP A 141 -4.08 2.53 -22.11
CA ASP A 141 -5.52 2.83 -22.03
C ASP A 141 -6.23 2.05 -20.90
N LYS A 142 -5.56 1.03 -20.36
CA LYS A 142 -6.11 0.11 -19.35
C LYS A 142 -5.07 -0.25 -18.33
N THR A 143 -5.53 -0.49 -17.11
CA THR A 143 -4.68 -0.90 -16.00
C THR A 143 -5.34 -2.00 -15.19
N ASP A 144 -4.60 -3.08 -14.99
CA ASP A 144 -4.94 -4.16 -14.06
C ASP A 144 -3.98 -4.13 -12.88
N ILE A 145 -4.52 -4.08 -11.67
CA ILE A 145 -3.73 -4.11 -10.43
C ILE A 145 -4.04 -5.40 -9.69
N ARG A 146 -3.00 -6.06 -9.20
CA ARG A 146 -3.10 -7.27 -8.38
C ARG A 146 -2.36 -7.07 -7.08
N VAL A 147 -3.04 -7.30 -5.97
CA VAL A 147 -2.45 -7.29 -4.63
C VAL A 147 -2.47 -8.71 -4.11
N PHE A 148 -1.31 -9.19 -3.68
CA PHE A 148 -1.14 -10.52 -3.13
C PHE A 148 -0.89 -10.41 -1.63
N ALA A 149 -1.56 -11.27 -0.88
CA ALA A 149 -1.35 -11.39 0.56
C ALA A 149 -1.09 -12.84 0.94
N SER A 150 -0.07 -13.09 1.75
CA SER A 150 0.07 -14.38 2.42
C SER A 150 -0.89 -14.47 3.61
N GLY A 151 -1.31 -15.68 3.95
CA GLY A 151 -2.17 -15.92 5.10
C GLY A 151 -2.43 -17.39 5.32
N LYS A 152 -3.52 -17.69 6.02
CA LYS A 152 -3.98 -19.04 6.37
C LYS A 152 -5.35 -19.33 5.77
N GLY A 153 -5.51 -20.54 5.25
CA GLY A 153 -6.81 -21.08 4.82
C GLY A 153 -7.69 -21.46 6.00
N GLN A 154 -8.92 -21.89 5.70
CA GLN A 154 -9.88 -22.35 6.73
C GLN A 154 -9.35 -23.53 7.57
N ASN A 155 -8.44 -24.33 7.02
CA ASN A 155 -7.77 -25.44 7.69
C ASN A 155 -6.42 -25.03 8.34
N GLY A 156 -6.13 -23.73 8.44
CA GLY A 156 -4.89 -23.19 9.00
C GLY A 156 -3.66 -23.32 8.09
N ARG A 157 -3.77 -23.93 6.90
CA ARG A 157 -2.64 -24.09 5.99
C ARG A 157 -2.23 -22.76 5.35
N PRO A 158 -0.93 -22.53 5.10
CA PRO A 158 -0.45 -21.39 4.33
C PRO A 158 -1.17 -21.26 2.98
N LYS A 159 -1.61 -20.05 2.64
CA LYS A 159 -2.21 -19.70 1.35
C LYS A 159 -1.68 -18.36 0.85
N ILE A 160 -1.87 -18.13 -0.44
CA ILE A 160 -1.75 -16.80 -1.05
C ILE A 160 -3.09 -16.42 -1.65
N THR A 161 -3.60 -15.25 -1.26
CA THR A 161 -4.77 -14.61 -1.86
C THR A 161 -4.31 -13.54 -2.83
N MET A 162 -5.03 -13.42 -3.94
CA MET A 162 -4.91 -12.34 -4.91
C MET A 162 -6.18 -11.51 -4.86
N HIS A 163 -6.05 -10.19 -4.82
CA HIS A 163 -7.13 -9.24 -5.01
C HIS A 163 -6.84 -8.51 -6.30
N GLN A 164 -7.74 -8.58 -7.28
CA GLN A 164 -7.55 -7.96 -8.59
C GLN A 164 -8.55 -6.83 -8.79
N TYR A 165 -8.05 -5.69 -9.23
CA TYR A 165 -8.81 -4.61 -9.84
C TYR A 165 -8.49 -4.60 -11.33
N SER A 166 -9.50 -4.58 -12.19
CA SER A 166 -9.32 -4.54 -13.63
C SER A 166 -10.11 -3.39 -14.21
N TYR A 167 -9.57 -2.74 -15.25
CA TYR A 167 -10.23 -1.63 -15.93
C TYR A 167 -11.66 -1.96 -16.44
N GLY A 168 -12.00 -3.24 -16.65
CA GLY A 168 -13.36 -3.69 -16.99
C GLY A 168 -14.28 -3.98 -15.80
N HIS A 169 -13.77 -3.93 -14.57
CA HIS A 169 -14.46 -4.26 -13.34
C HIS A 169 -14.13 -3.21 -12.27
N GLU A 170 -15.07 -2.29 -11.99
CA GLU A 170 -14.94 -1.25 -10.96
C GLU A 170 -14.95 -1.80 -9.51
N LYS A 171 -14.61 -3.07 -9.31
CA LYS A 171 -14.64 -3.77 -8.02
C LYS A 171 -13.42 -4.66 -7.85
N TRP A 172 -12.92 -4.72 -6.63
CA TRP A 172 -11.88 -5.66 -6.24
C TRP A 172 -12.45 -7.08 -6.14
N LEU A 173 -11.85 -8.01 -6.90
CA LEU A 173 -12.26 -9.41 -6.93
C LEU A 173 -11.22 -10.28 -6.21
N PRO A 174 -11.55 -10.89 -5.06
CA PRO A 174 -10.65 -11.80 -4.36
C PRO A 174 -10.62 -13.17 -5.05
N THR A 175 -9.44 -13.76 -5.18
CA THR A 175 -9.22 -15.12 -5.69
C THR A 175 -8.10 -15.79 -4.88
N VAL A 176 -8.32 -17.02 -4.41
CA VAL A 176 -7.24 -17.83 -3.82
C VAL A 176 -6.46 -18.47 -4.96
N ILE A 177 -5.18 -18.13 -5.09
CA ILE A 177 -4.36 -18.61 -6.22
C ILE A 177 -3.45 -19.78 -5.84
N SER A 178 -3.20 -20.01 -4.55
CA SER A 178 -2.48 -21.20 -4.08
C SER A 178 -2.85 -21.58 -2.65
N ASN A 179 -3.14 -22.86 -2.45
CA ASN A 179 -3.28 -23.52 -1.14
C ASN A 179 -2.14 -24.51 -0.84
N LYS A 180 -1.11 -24.55 -1.71
CA LYS A 180 -0.02 -25.55 -1.67
C LYS A 180 1.34 -24.94 -1.31
N VAL A 181 1.36 -23.73 -0.74
CA VAL A 181 2.60 -23.04 -0.35
C VAL A 181 3.36 -23.83 0.74
N SER A 182 2.68 -24.71 1.46
CA SER A 182 3.26 -25.57 2.51
C SER A 182 4.00 -26.81 2.03
N ASP A 183 3.90 -27.18 0.75
CA ASP A 183 4.40 -28.47 0.24
C ASP A 183 5.77 -28.34 -0.47
N TRP A 184 6.51 -27.25 -0.20
CA TRP A 184 7.84 -26.96 -0.76
C TRP A 184 8.97 -27.34 0.20
#